data_AF-A0A2P2BR89-F1
#
_entry.id   AF-A0A2P2BR89-F1
#
_cell.length_a   1.000
_cell.length_b   1.000
_cell.length_c   1.000
_cell.angle_alpha   90.00
_cell.angle_beta   90.00
_cell.angle_gamma   90.00
#
_symmetry.space_group_name_H-M   'P 1'
#
loop_
_entity.id
_entity.type
_entity.pdbx_description
1 polymer ?
#
loop_
_entity_poly.entity_id
_entity_poly.type
_entity_poly.pdbx_seq_one_letter_code
_entity_poly.pdbx_strand_id
1 'polypeptide(L)'
;MNLRFINWYTQALGAIFGIMACVYAYLKGFICTYSNISVFFDTMNFFEIVSSYLLLPLCITTFILSIIKAYGTNKEHLNNNLDKLNLIFISLNVIIGFIGARIYFLIPALFILFNVFMENVFKEYKEIDSDDECTINNCLLSSNDMDLILMNTKKEIALELLLKNADIEFIVDITGLSKEEIIDIGENLN
;
A
#
# COMPACT_ATOMS: atom_id res chain seq x y z
N MET A 1 1.40 -11.52 -3.55
CA MET A 1 1.05 -10.80 -4.79
C MET A 1 1.60 -9.38 -4.68
N ASN A 2 2.29 -8.86 -5.71
CA ASN A 2 2.89 -7.53 -5.59
C ASN A 2 1.79 -6.46 -5.63
N LEU A 3 1.46 -5.86 -4.48
CA LEU A 3 0.42 -4.81 -4.36
C LEU A 3 0.62 -3.67 -5.35
N ARG A 4 1.88 -3.35 -5.64
CA ARG A 4 2.26 -2.32 -6.61
C ARG A 4 1.74 -2.67 -8.02
N PHE A 5 1.82 -3.94 -8.43
CA PHE A 5 1.30 -4.41 -9.71
C PHE A 5 -0.24 -4.31 -9.78
N ILE A 6 -0.93 -4.71 -8.71
CA ILE A 6 -2.40 -4.62 -8.63
C ILE A 6 -2.84 -3.18 -8.79
N ASN A 7 -2.18 -2.25 -8.09
CA ASN A 7 -2.56 -0.85 -8.09
C ASN A 7 -2.52 -0.23 -9.50
N TRP A 8 -1.45 -0.47 -10.25
CA TRP A 8 -1.35 0.06 -11.62
C TRP A 8 -2.26 -0.66 -12.61
N TYR A 9 -2.47 -1.97 -12.43
CA TYR A 9 -3.40 -2.73 -13.25
C TYR A 9 -4.84 -2.24 -13.07
N THR A 10 -5.29 -2.09 -11.82
CA THR A 10 -6.62 -1.57 -11.48
C THR A 10 -6.80 -0.14 -11.99
N GLN A 11 -5.77 0.71 -11.89
CA GLN A 11 -5.80 2.06 -12.43
C GLN A 11 -5.93 2.07 -13.96
N ALA A 12 -5.16 1.23 -14.67
CA ALA A 12 -5.25 1.10 -16.12
C ALA A 12 -6.64 0.62 -16.56
N LEU A 13 -7.21 -0.35 -15.84
CA LEU A 13 -8.54 -0.88 -16.10
C LEU A 13 -9.64 0.17 -15.83
N GLY A 14 -9.49 0.96 -14.77
CA GLY A 14 -10.36 2.11 -14.49
C GLY A 14 -10.31 3.18 -15.58
N ALA A 15 -9.13 3.46 -16.13
CA ALA A 15 -8.97 4.38 -17.25
C ALA A 15 -9.65 3.88 -18.54
N ILE A 16 -9.60 2.57 -18.83
CA ILE A 16 -10.33 1.96 -19.95
C ILE A 16 -11.84 2.09 -19.76
N PHE A 17 -12.36 1.79 -18.57
CA PHE A 17 -13.76 2.03 -18.27
C PHE A 17 -14.11 3.53 -18.38
N GLY A 18 -13.20 4.42 -18.01
CA GLY A 18 -13.35 5.86 -18.21
C GLY A 18 -13.55 6.23 -19.68
N ILE A 19 -12.75 5.66 -20.58
CA ILE A 19 -12.90 5.85 -22.03
C ILE A 19 -14.28 5.34 -22.49
N MET A 20 -14.71 4.16 -22.04
CA MET A 20 -16.04 3.63 -22.36
C MET A 20 -17.17 4.52 -21.84
N ALA A 21 -17.03 5.05 -20.62
CA ALA A 21 -17.98 5.99 -20.05
C ALA A 21 -18.03 7.31 -20.85
N CYS A 22 -16.89 7.80 -21.36
CA CYS A 22 -16.86 8.97 -22.25
C CYS A 22 -17.66 8.73 -23.53
N VAL A 23 -17.43 7.58 -24.19
CA VAL A 23 -18.14 7.24 -25.42
C VAL A 23 -19.64 7.11 -25.16
N TYR A 24 -20.03 6.46 -24.05
CA TYR A 24 -21.43 6.33 -23.69
C TYR A 24 -22.08 7.69 -23.38
N ALA A 25 -21.39 8.56 -22.62
CA ALA A 25 -21.87 9.90 -22.32
C ALA A 25 -22.00 10.77 -23.57
N TYR A 26 -21.09 10.62 -24.54
CA TYR A 26 -21.18 11.27 -25.86
C TYR A 26 -22.44 10.83 -26.61
N LEU A 27 -22.72 9.52 -26.68
CA LEU A 27 -23.93 9.00 -27.34
C LEU A 27 -25.23 9.47 -26.67
N LYS A 28 -25.20 9.77 -25.38
CA LYS A 28 -26.34 10.33 -24.64
C LYS A 28 -26.45 11.85 -24.72
N GLY A 29 -25.49 12.53 -25.35
CA GLY A 29 -25.46 13.99 -25.46
C GLY A 29 -25.02 14.71 -24.19
N PHE A 30 -24.36 14.03 -23.24
CA PHE A 30 -23.76 14.65 -22.06
C PHE A 30 -22.34 15.18 -22.32
N ILE A 31 -21.69 14.68 -23.38
CA ILE A 31 -20.39 15.14 -23.87
C ILE A 31 -20.56 15.60 -25.30
N CYS A 32 -20.02 16.78 -25.62
CA CYS A 32 -20.13 17.39 -26.94
C CYS A 32 -18.78 17.59 -27.61
N THR A 33 -18.72 17.31 -28.90
CA THR A 33 -17.59 17.69 -29.75
C THR A 33 -17.95 18.92 -30.56
N TYR A 34 -16.94 19.62 -31.11
CA TYR A 34 -17.14 20.81 -31.92
C TYR A 34 -18.15 20.61 -33.05
N SER A 35 -18.19 19.40 -33.63
CA SER A 35 -19.13 19.04 -34.70
C SER A 35 -20.61 19.01 -34.27
N ASN A 36 -20.89 18.80 -32.99
CA ASN A 36 -22.26 18.61 -32.49
C ASN A 36 -22.66 19.67 -31.46
N ILE A 37 -21.80 20.66 -31.24
CA ILE A 37 -21.98 21.64 -30.16
C ILE A 37 -23.22 22.50 -30.38
N SER A 38 -23.54 22.86 -31.63
CA SER A 38 -24.71 23.67 -31.98
C SER A 38 -26.04 23.03 -31.61
N VAL A 39 -26.10 21.70 -31.48
CA VAL A 39 -27.31 20.95 -31.15
C VAL A 39 -27.60 20.98 -29.64
N PHE A 40 -26.56 21.07 -28.82
CA PHE A 40 -26.66 20.93 -27.35
C PHE A 40 -26.23 22.18 -26.58
N PHE A 41 -25.75 23.22 -27.27
CA PHE A 41 -25.16 24.43 -26.66
C PHE A 41 -26.09 25.09 -25.65
N ASP A 42 -27.38 25.23 -25.99
CA ASP A 42 -28.36 25.91 -25.13
C ASP A 42 -28.71 25.13 -23.85
N THR A 43 -28.38 23.83 -23.83
CA THR A 43 -28.68 22.93 -22.70
C THR A 43 -27.48 22.65 -21.81
N MET A 44 -26.27 23.01 -22.25
CA MET A 44 -25.03 22.67 -21.58
C MET A 44 -24.44 23.85 -20.80
N ASN A 45 -23.95 23.54 -19.60
CA ASN A 45 -23.17 24.50 -18.83
C ASN A 45 -21.72 24.59 -19.35
N PHE A 46 -21.07 25.71 -19.09
CA PHE A 46 -19.66 25.93 -19.46
C PHE A 46 -18.74 24.79 -18.98
N PHE A 47 -18.93 24.31 -17.75
CA PHE A 47 -18.14 23.20 -17.19
C PHE A 47 -18.34 21.88 -17.95
N GLU A 48 -19.55 21.61 -18.45
CA GLU A 48 -19.83 20.41 -19.24
C GLU A 48 -19.14 20.49 -20.60
N ILE A 49 -19.12 21.67 -21.22
CA ILE A 49 -18.37 21.92 -22.46
C ILE A 49 -16.88 21.70 -22.22
N VAL A 50 -16.31 22.30 -21.17
CA VAL A 50 -14.88 22.13 -20.81
C VAL A 50 -14.55 20.66 -20.54
N SER A 51 -15.39 19.96 -19.77
CA SER A 51 -15.20 18.54 -19.46
C SER A 51 -15.25 17.65 -20.71
N SER A 52 -16.06 18.01 -21.71
CA SER A 52 -16.20 17.25 -22.94
C SER A 52 -14.89 17.12 -23.72
N TYR A 53 -14.07 18.18 -23.70
CA TYR A 53 -12.77 18.19 -24.38
C TYR A 53 -11.63 17.64 -23.51
N LEU A 54 -11.76 17.71 -22.18
CA LEU A 54 -10.70 17.29 -21.26
C LEU A 54 -10.79 15.82 -20.87
N LEU A 55 -11.98 15.26 -20.72
CA LEU A 55 -12.17 13.98 -20.05
C LEU A 55 -11.52 12.81 -20.80
N LEU A 56 -11.76 12.71 -22.12
CA LEU A 56 -11.20 11.62 -22.92
C LEU A 56 -9.65 11.68 -22.97
N PRO A 57 -9.01 12.82 -23.25
CA PRO A 57 -7.55 12.95 -23.12
C PRO A 57 -7.04 12.58 -21.73
N LEU A 58 -7.74 12.96 -20.66
CA LEU A 58 -7.34 12.62 -19.31
C LEU A 58 -7.40 11.11 -19.01
N CYS A 59 -8.42 10.42 -19.51
CA CYS A 59 -8.51 8.97 -19.37
C CYS A 59 -7.34 8.30 -20.10
N ILE A 60 -7.01 8.76 -21.31
CA ILE A 60 -5.89 8.22 -22.11
C ILE A 60 -4.55 8.49 -21.43
N THR A 61 -4.29 9.70 -20.92
CA THR A 61 -3.03 10.02 -20.24
C THR A 61 -2.86 9.21 -18.96
N THR A 62 -3.94 8.96 -18.22
CA THR A 62 -3.91 8.13 -17.01
C THR A 62 -3.67 6.65 -17.31
N PHE A 63 -4.20 6.16 -18.42
CA PHE A 63 -3.86 4.83 -18.93
C PHE A 63 -2.37 4.73 -19.28
N ILE A 64 -1.84 5.69 -20.04
CA ILE A 64 -0.41 5.73 -20.42
C ILE A 64 0.47 5.82 -19.16
N LEU A 65 0.11 6.65 -18.18
CA LEU A 65 0.87 6.82 -16.94
C LEU A 65 0.90 5.53 -16.12
N SER A 66 -0.19 4.75 -16.13
CA SER A 66 -0.26 3.44 -15.49
C SER A 66 0.69 2.43 -16.16
N ILE A 67 0.78 2.46 -17.50
CA ILE A 67 1.74 1.65 -18.25
C ILE A 67 3.18 2.07 -17.94
N ILE A 68 3.49 3.37 -17.97
CA ILE A 68 4.82 3.89 -17.66
C ILE A 68 5.24 3.45 -16.26
N LYS A 69 4.33 3.48 -15.28
CA LYS A 69 4.58 2.99 -13.93
C LYS A 69 4.83 1.48 -13.87
N ALA A 70 4.12 0.69 -14.66
CA ALA A 70 4.31 -0.76 -14.73
C ALA A 70 5.71 -1.16 -15.26
N TYR A 71 6.26 -0.39 -16.21
CA TYR A 71 7.59 -0.62 -16.79
C TYR A 71 8.70 0.26 -16.19
N GLY A 72 8.36 1.16 -15.28
CA GLY A 72 9.26 2.17 -14.73
C GLY A 72 10.43 1.56 -13.95
N THR A 73 11.65 1.85 -14.39
CA THR A 73 12.92 1.37 -13.82
C THR A 73 13.22 2.01 -12.46
N ASN A 74 14.00 1.29 -11.62
CA ASN A 74 14.40 1.55 -10.21
C ASN A 74 15.08 2.91 -9.88
N LYS A 75 14.93 3.96 -10.69
CA LYS A 75 15.42 5.31 -10.36
C LYS A 75 14.47 5.98 -9.38
N GLU A 76 14.80 5.96 -8.10
CA GLU A 76 13.99 6.49 -6.99
C GLU A 76 13.47 7.91 -7.23
N HIS A 77 14.32 8.84 -7.70
CA HIS A 77 13.93 10.23 -7.90
C HIS A 77 12.90 10.44 -9.03
N LEU A 78 12.94 9.61 -10.08
CA LEU A 78 11.95 9.67 -11.16
C LEU A 78 10.61 9.10 -10.67
N ASN A 79 10.66 8.03 -9.87
CA ASN A 79 9.48 7.38 -9.32
C ASN A 79 8.69 8.32 -8.39
N ASN A 80 9.39 9.06 -7.50
CA ASN A 80 8.73 10.02 -6.61
C ASN A 80 7.98 11.14 -7.34
N ASN A 81 8.54 11.66 -8.44
CA ASN A 81 7.86 12.68 -9.25
C ASN A 81 6.67 12.11 -10.03
N LEU A 82 6.81 10.89 -10.56
CA LEU A 82 5.73 10.17 -11.24
C LEU A 82 4.56 9.89 -10.30
N ASP A 83 4.81 9.58 -9.04
CA ASP A 83 3.76 9.32 -8.04
C ASP A 83 2.94 10.58 -7.74
N LYS A 84 3.59 11.74 -7.57
CA LYS A 84 2.91 13.02 -7.39
C LYS A 84 2.06 13.41 -8.61
N LEU A 85 2.64 13.28 -9.81
CA LEU A 85 1.90 13.54 -11.06
C LEU A 85 0.69 12.61 -11.18
N ASN A 86 0.86 11.33 -10.86
CA ASN A 86 -0.21 10.35 -10.91
C ASN A 86 -1.38 10.74 -10.00
N LEU A 87 -1.11 11.21 -8.78
CA LEU A 87 -2.15 11.68 -7.87
C LEU A 87 -2.93 12.86 -8.45
N ILE A 88 -2.24 13.82 -9.09
CA ILE A 88 -2.88 14.96 -9.76
C ILE A 88 -3.78 14.49 -10.91
N PHE A 89 -3.29 13.60 -11.76
CA PHE A 89 -4.08 13.05 -12.88
C PHE A 89 -5.29 12.24 -12.42
N ILE A 90 -5.14 11.43 -11.36
CA ILE A 90 -6.25 10.69 -10.72
C ILE A 90 -7.33 11.66 -10.24
N SER A 91 -6.91 12.69 -9.50
CA SER A 91 -7.83 13.66 -8.89
C SER A 91 -8.59 14.45 -9.95
N LEU A 92 -7.88 14.94 -10.98
CA LEU A 92 -8.48 15.65 -12.10
C LEU A 92 -9.44 14.75 -12.89
N ASN A 93 -9.09 13.47 -13.12
CA ASN A 93 -9.97 12.54 -13.84
C ASN A 93 -11.30 12.37 -13.15
N VAL A 94 -11.29 12.20 -11.83
CA VAL A 94 -12.49 11.95 -11.05
C VAL A 94 -13.38 13.20 -11.06
N ILE A 95 -12.81 14.38 -10.82
CA ILE A 95 -13.56 15.64 -10.83
C ILE A 95 -14.16 15.91 -12.22
N ILE A 96 -13.34 15.89 -13.26
CA ILE A 96 -13.79 16.16 -14.63
C ILE A 96 -14.75 15.06 -15.12
N GLY A 97 -14.56 13.82 -14.68
CA GLY A 97 -15.40 12.68 -15.01
C GLY A 97 -16.81 12.80 -14.48
N PHE A 98 -16.97 13.22 -13.21
CA PHE A 98 -18.30 13.49 -12.66
C PHE A 98 -18.97 14.72 -13.28
N ILE A 99 -18.19 15.74 -13.67
CA ILE A 99 -18.73 16.91 -14.38
C ILE A 99 -19.25 16.52 -15.77
N GLY A 100 -18.50 15.71 -16.54
CA GLY A 100 -18.85 15.36 -17.92
C GLY A 100 -19.73 14.12 -18.05
N ALA A 101 -19.26 12.98 -17.56
CA ALA A 101 -19.94 11.69 -17.68
C ALA A 101 -20.89 11.37 -16.50
N ARG A 102 -21.03 12.28 -15.52
CA ARG A 102 -22.00 12.19 -14.42
C ARG A 102 -21.93 10.83 -13.70
N ILE A 103 -23.08 10.19 -13.46
CA ILE A 103 -23.19 8.90 -12.78
C ILE A 103 -22.48 7.76 -13.54
N TYR A 104 -22.31 7.88 -14.86
CA TYR A 104 -21.64 6.85 -15.66
C TYR A 104 -20.15 6.75 -15.36
N PHE A 105 -19.58 7.79 -14.73
CA PHE A 105 -18.19 7.78 -14.30
C PHE A 105 -17.95 7.12 -12.92
N LEU A 106 -19.01 6.63 -12.26
CA LEU A 106 -18.90 5.99 -10.94
C LEU A 106 -17.97 4.77 -10.97
N ILE A 107 -18.20 3.84 -11.90
CA ILE A 107 -17.38 2.62 -12.03
C ILE A 107 -15.92 2.97 -12.35
N PRO A 108 -15.62 3.80 -13.38
CA PRO A 108 -14.25 4.28 -13.62
C PRO A 108 -13.60 4.90 -12.39
N ALA A 109 -14.32 5.78 -11.67
CA ALA A 109 -13.80 6.48 -10.51
C ALA A 109 -13.38 5.52 -9.40
N LEU A 110 -14.19 4.51 -9.10
CA LEU A 110 -13.86 3.50 -8.08
C LEU A 110 -12.54 2.78 -8.38
N PHE A 111 -12.33 2.38 -9.63
CA PHE A 111 -11.10 1.69 -10.05
C PHE A 111 -9.89 2.62 -10.08
N ILE A 112 -10.07 3.87 -10.53
CA ILE A 112 -8.99 4.86 -10.57
C ILE A 112 -8.56 5.27 -9.16
N LEU A 113 -9.50 5.44 -8.22
CA LEU A 113 -9.20 5.79 -6.82
C LEU A 113 -8.63 4.63 -6.01
N PHE A 114 -8.78 3.39 -6.48
CA PHE A 114 -8.40 2.19 -5.74
C PHE A 114 -6.98 2.27 -5.16
N ASN A 115 -6.02 2.74 -5.96
CA ASN A 115 -4.64 2.88 -5.49
C ASN A 115 -4.51 3.85 -4.30
N VAL A 116 -5.21 4.99 -4.33
CA VAL A 116 -5.18 5.99 -3.24
C VAL A 116 -5.84 5.42 -1.98
N PHE A 117 -6.96 4.71 -2.15
CA PHE A 117 -7.66 4.07 -1.03
C PHE A 117 -6.79 3.01 -0.36
N MET A 118 -6.20 2.10 -1.15
CA MET A 118 -5.36 1.03 -0.61
C MET A 118 -4.12 1.58 0.09
N GLU A 119 -3.48 2.62 -0.46
CA GLU A 119 -2.32 3.23 0.21
C GLU A 119 -2.66 3.79 1.60
N ASN A 120 -3.83 4.41 1.75
CA ASN A 120 -4.28 4.95 3.03
C ASN A 120 -4.67 3.85 4.02
N VAL A 121 -5.42 2.83 3.58
CA VAL A 121 -5.81 1.69 4.43
C VAL A 121 -4.58 0.92 4.93
N PHE A 122 -3.56 0.73 4.09
CA PHE A 122 -2.33 0.07 4.52
C PHE A 122 -1.49 0.93 5.47
N LYS A 123 -1.52 2.26 5.35
CA LYS A 123 -0.86 3.15 6.33
C LYS A 123 -1.54 3.04 7.68
N GLU A 124 -2.87 3.11 7.71
CA GLU A 124 -3.64 2.91 8.94
C GLU A 124 -3.37 1.55 9.57
N TYR A 125 -3.34 0.46 8.79
CA TYR A 125 -3.04 -0.86 9.34
C TYR A 125 -1.62 -0.94 9.94
N LYS A 126 -0.65 -0.26 9.31
CA LYS A 126 0.73 -0.21 9.81
C LYS A 126 0.87 0.68 11.05
N GLU A 127 0.07 1.74 11.16
CA GLU A 127 -0.04 2.57 12.35
C GLU A 127 -0.75 1.83 13.50
N ILE A 128 -1.81 1.07 13.19
CA ILE A 128 -2.53 0.23 14.15
C ILE A 128 -1.65 -0.92 14.66
N ASP A 129 -0.90 -1.61 13.79
CA ASP A 129 0.09 -2.60 14.22
C ASP A 129 1.22 -1.93 15.04
N SER A 130 1.58 -0.66 14.78
CA SER A 130 2.56 0.05 15.61
C SER A 130 2.01 0.56 16.95
N ASP A 131 0.70 0.81 17.05
CA ASP A 131 0.02 1.19 18.30
C ASP A 131 -0.33 -0.05 19.15
N ASP A 132 -0.62 -1.19 18.52
CA ASP A 132 -0.80 -2.48 19.20
C ASP A 132 0.56 -3.15 19.54
N GLU A 133 1.62 -2.93 18.76
CA GLU A 133 3.00 -3.23 19.20
C GLU A 133 3.45 -2.31 20.34
N CYS A 134 2.94 -1.07 20.46
CA CYS A 134 3.30 -0.19 21.58
C CYS A 134 2.66 -0.63 22.90
N THR A 135 1.58 -1.39 22.86
CA THR A 135 0.94 -1.91 24.09
C THR A 135 1.45 -3.30 24.48
N ILE A 136 2.01 -4.07 23.54
CA ILE A 136 2.58 -5.40 23.80
C ILE A 136 4.11 -5.37 23.94
N ASN A 137 4.82 -4.47 23.24
CA ASN A 137 6.27 -4.25 23.37
C ASN A 137 6.58 -2.99 24.21
N ASN A 138 6.23 -3.02 25.49
CA ASN A 138 7.11 -2.33 26.46
C ASN A 138 8.53 -2.81 26.15
N CYS A 139 9.39 -1.93 25.63
CA CYS A 139 10.86 -1.99 25.62
C CYS A 139 11.49 -1.57 24.29
N LEU A 140 11.93 -0.32 24.24
CA LEU A 140 13.32 -0.04 23.87
C LEU A 140 14.24 -0.81 24.85
N LEU A 141 14.47 -2.11 24.62
CA LEU A 141 15.61 -2.81 25.18
C LEU A 141 16.76 -2.54 24.21
N SER A 142 17.80 -1.88 24.69
CA SER A 142 19.03 -1.74 23.92
C SER A 142 19.55 -3.14 23.53
N SER A 143 20.42 -3.26 22.52
CA SER A 143 20.98 -4.56 22.14
C SER A 143 21.58 -5.35 23.31
N ASN A 144 22.10 -4.66 24.34
CA ASN A 144 22.71 -5.26 25.52
C ASN A 144 21.71 -5.98 26.44
N ASP A 145 20.45 -5.62 26.32
CA ASP A 145 19.38 -5.88 27.26
C ASP A 145 18.59 -7.14 26.82
N MET A 146 18.48 -7.36 25.50
CA MET A 146 18.03 -8.64 24.91
C MET A 146 19.03 -9.77 25.11
N ASP A 147 20.34 -9.48 25.03
CA ASP A 147 21.40 -10.46 25.31
C ASP A 147 21.38 -10.90 26.79
N LEU A 148 21.09 -9.96 27.70
CA LEU A 148 20.93 -10.25 29.13
C LEU A 148 19.72 -11.17 29.39
N ILE A 149 18.58 -10.88 28.76
CA ILE A 149 17.36 -11.72 28.89
C ILE A 149 17.63 -13.11 28.31
N LEU A 150 18.23 -13.20 27.13
CA LEU A 150 18.57 -14.48 26.50
C LEU A 150 19.50 -15.31 27.39
N MET A 151 20.52 -14.69 27.98
CA MET A 151 21.44 -15.39 28.89
C MET A 151 20.76 -15.82 30.18
N ASN A 152 19.87 -15.01 30.75
CA ASN A 152 19.11 -15.39 31.94
C ASN A 152 18.17 -16.56 31.68
N THR A 153 17.46 -16.56 30.54
CA THR A 153 16.58 -17.67 30.14
C THR A 153 17.38 -18.96 29.92
N LYS A 154 18.57 -18.88 29.29
CA LYS A 154 19.45 -20.05 29.14
C LYS A 154 19.89 -20.62 30.49
N LYS A 155 20.23 -19.75 31.45
CA LYS A 155 20.60 -20.16 32.82
C LYS A 155 19.44 -20.80 33.56
N GLU A 156 18.24 -20.25 33.45
CA GLU A 156 17.04 -20.80 34.09
C GLU A 156 16.69 -22.19 33.54
N ILE A 157 16.74 -22.37 32.21
CA ILE A 157 16.53 -23.67 31.57
C ILE A 157 17.61 -24.68 32.03
N ALA A 158 18.89 -24.27 32.06
CA ALA A 158 19.97 -25.14 32.54
C ALA A 158 19.75 -25.57 33.99
N LEU A 159 19.31 -24.65 34.85
CA LEU A 159 19.05 -24.89 36.27
C LEU A 159 17.87 -25.86 36.46
N GLU A 160 16.78 -25.69 35.71
CA GLU A 160 15.63 -26.61 35.77
C GLU A 160 15.99 -28.02 35.31
N LEU A 161 16.85 -28.14 34.29
CA LEU A 161 17.33 -29.42 33.78
C LEU A 161 18.31 -30.10 34.76
N LEU A 162 19.19 -29.33 35.41
CA LEU A 162 20.06 -29.83 36.47
C LEU A 162 19.25 -30.37 37.66
N LEU A 163 18.21 -29.66 38.10
CA LEU A 163 17.31 -30.13 39.17
C LEU A 163 16.57 -31.43 38.81
N LYS A 164 16.34 -31.68 37.52
CA LYS A 164 15.74 -32.93 37.02
C LYS A 164 16.79 -34.04 36.80
N ASN A 165 18.04 -33.86 37.23
CA ASN A 165 19.17 -34.77 37.02
C ASN A 165 19.43 -35.09 35.53
N ALA A 166 19.21 -34.13 34.63
CA ALA A 166 19.57 -34.29 33.23
C ALA A 166 21.10 -34.30 33.05
N ASP A 167 21.56 -34.99 32.00
CA ASP A 167 22.99 -35.09 31.70
C ASP A 167 23.58 -33.74 31.25
N ILE A 168 24.79 -33.43 31.69
CA ILE A 168 25.45 -32.14 31.43
C ILE A 168 25.65 -31.94 29.93
N GLU A 169 25.99 -33.01 29.19
CA GLU A 169 26.17 -32.95 27.74
C GLU A 169 24.86 -32.60 27.01
N PHE A 170 23.74 -33.11 27.50
CA PHE A 170 22.42 -32.77 26.99
C PHE A 170 22.03 -31.31 27.28
N ILE A 171 22.37 -30.78 28.46
CA ILE A 171 22.07 -29.38 28.82
C ILE A 171 22.87 -28.40 27.96
N VAL A 172 24.14 -28.73 27.66
CA VAL A 172 24.98 -27.97 26.73
C VAL A 172 24.33 -27.87 25.35
N ASP A 173 23.86 -29.00 24.82
CA ASP A 173 23.23 -29.04 23.48
C ASP A 173 21.95 -28.21 23.39
N ILE A 174 21.17 -28.15 24.49
CA ILE A 174 19.90 -27.42 24.53
C ILE A 174 20.09 -25.92 24.77
N THR A 175 20.98 -25.54 25.67
CA THR A 175 21.14 -24.14 26.11
C THR A 175 22.24 -23.40 25.36
N GLY A 176 23.19 -24.13 24.77
CA GLY A 176 24.39 -23.59 24.15
C GLY A 176 25.36 -22.95 25.14
N LEU A 177 25.21 -23.22 26.45
CA LEU A 177 26.15 -22.80 27.49
C LEU A 177 27.34 -23.75 27.54
N SER A 178 28.50 -23.26 27.98
CA SER A 178 29.68 -24.09 28.18
C SER A 178 29.52 -25.02 29.40
N LYS A 179 30.26 -26.13 29.41
CA LYS A 179 30.26 -27.07 30.55
C LYS A 179 30.67 -26.38 31.86
N GLU A 180 31.59 -25.42 31.79
CA GLU A 180 32.07 -24.65 32.94
C GLU A 180 30.98 -23.75 33.53
N GLU A 181 30.20 -23.06 32.68
CA GLU A 181 29.08 -22.21 33.12
C GLU A 181 27.95 -23.02 33.77
N ILE A 182 27.67 -24.22 33.28
CA ILE A 182 26.65 -25.10 33.85
C ILE A 182 27.07 -25.63 35.23
N ILE A 183 28.37 -25.95 35.39
CA ILE A 183 28.92 -26.38 36.70
C ILE A 183 28.85 -25.23 37.71
N ASP A 184 29.21 -24.00 37.31
CA ASP A 184 29.10 -22.81 38.17
C ASP A 184 27.65 -22.53 38.61
N ILE A 185 26.66 -22.74 37.74
CA ILE A 185 25.23 -22.66 38.10
C ILE A 185 24.85 -23.77 39.10
N GLY A 186 25.39 -24.97 38.94
CA GLY A 186 25.18 -26.10 39.85
C GLY A 186 25.82 -25.92 41.22
N GLU A 187 26.97 -25.26 41.30
CA GLU A 187 27.65 -24.96 42.58
C GLU A 187 26.90 -23.91 43.41
N ASN A 188 26.22 -22.96 42.75
CA ASN A 188 25.37 -21.96 43.42
C ASN A 188 24.03 -22.52 43.96
N LEU A 189 23.75 -23.81 43.77
CA LEU A 189 22.55 -24.51 44.27
C LEU A 189 22.78 -25.28 45.59
N ASN A 190 24.04 -25.47 46.00
CA ASN A 190 24.43 -26.12 47.27
C ASN A 190 24.68 -25.09 48.38
#